data_AF-A0A2N1NTX2-F1
#
_entry.id   AF-A0A2N1NTX2-F1
#
_cell.length_a   1.000
_cell.length_b   1.000
_cell.length_c   1.000
_cell.angle_alpha   90.00
_cell.angle_beta   90.00
_cell.angle_gamma   90.00
#
_symmetry.space_group_name_H-M   'P 1'
#
loop_
_entity.id
_entity.type
_entity.pdbx_description
1 polymer ?
#
loop_
_entity_poly.entity_id
_entity_poly.type
_entity_poly.pdbx_seq_one_letter_code
_entity_poly.pdbx_strand_id
1 'polypeptide(L)'
;LGTCYQYGNNIEKDEIKAFECYKKSAEQEHNDAQNKLGYCYNNNGIGIEKDLKEAFYWYQKSAENGNKFAQYNLGQCYEYGNGIEKDEIKAFEWYINSAEQEYSDAQYSLGIFFKNGIGVEKDSKEAFYWYQKAAENGNMFAQYNLGLSYQYGEGVEKNASKAFEWYKKSAELKYSDAQNSLGICYENGIGVEKDLNKAFYWYQKSAENGSDVAQNNLGICYENGIGIEKDLEKAIYWYKESAKSENKDAQSENGNKSAQHKLGQCYQYGNGIEKDDIKAFEWYKKSAEQEYSDAQNNLGIFYEVGKGVEKDFKKAFYWYQKAAENGNKSAQHNLGRCYRHGKGIEKDNIKAFELYKKSAEQECSEAQNSLGTCYETGMVTEKDLKEAIYWYQKAAENGNKFAQHNLGRCYRNGNGIEKDDIKAFEWHKKSAEQEFSEAQCRLGIFYENGIGVEKDFKKAFYWYQKAAKNGSTQAQYNLGQCYQYGIGIEKDEIKASTWFKKLA
;
A
#
# COMPACT_ATOMS: atom_id res chain seq x y z
N LEU A 1 -24.10 -44.20 13.77
CA LEU A 1 -23.06 -44.67 14.72
C LEU A 1 -21.68 -44.09 14.37
N GLY A 2 -21.16 -44.29 13.14
CA GLY A 2 -19.85 -43.74 12.75
C GLY A 2 -19.70 -42.23 13.01
N THR A 3 -20.72 -41.44 12.66
CA THR A 3 -20.76 -39.98 12.95
C THR A 3 -20.68 -39.66 14.43
N CYS A 4 -21.30 -40.46 15.29
CA CYS A 4 -21.25 -40.26 16.74
C CYS A 4 -19.82 -40.49 17.26
N TYR A 5 -19.13 -41.53 16.76
CA TYR A 5 -17.74 -41.82 17.12
C TYR A 5 -16.78 -40.75 16.58
N GLN A 6 -17.02 -40.23 15.38
CA GLN A 6 -16.15 -39.20 14.79
C GLN A 6 -16.19 -37.88 15.59
N TYR A 7 -17.36 -37.46 16.06
CA TYR A 7 -17.54 -36.15 16.72
C TYR A 7 -17.69 -36.23 18.24
N GLY A 8 -17.76 -37.43 18.83
CA GLY A 8 -17.98 -37.61 20.26
C GLY A 8 -19.40 -37.25 20.72
N ASN A 9 -20.39 -37.35 19.82
CA ASN A 9 -21.77 -36.97 20.13
C ASN A 9 -22.45 -38.07 20.95
N ASN A 10 -22.58 -37.86 22.27
CA ASN A 10 -23.17 -38.79 23.24
C ASN A 10 -22.40 -40.12 23.44
N ILE A 11 -21.24 -40.28 22.81
CA ILE A 11 -20.30 -41.40 22.99
C ILE A 11 -18.86 -40.87 22.94
N GLU A 12 -17.90 -41.61 23.48
CA GLU A 12 -16.48 -41.25 23.41
C GLU A 12 -16.01 -41.15 21.95
N LYS A 13 -15.22 -40.12 21.64
CA LYS A 13 -14.66 -39.91 20.29
C LYS A 13 -13.67 -41.04 19.98
N ASP A 14 -13.88 -41.74 18.87
CA ASP A 14 -13.04 -42.86 18.43
C ASP A 14 -13.01 -42.92 16.89
N GLU A 15 -11.95 -42.38 16.30
CA GLU A 15 -11.85 -42.26 14.85
C GLU A 15 -11.71 -43.61 14.14
N ILE A 16 -11.08 -44.61 14.79
CA ILE A 16 -10.94 -45.96 14.24
C ILE A 16 -12.31 -46.64 14.19
N LYS A 17 -13.08 -46.59 15.27
CA LYS A 17 -14.46 -47.13 15.27
C LYS A 17 -15.37 -46.37 14.31
N ALA A 18 -15.16 -45.06 14.15
CA ALA A 18 -15.89 -44.29 13.15
C ALA A 18 -15.62 -44.81 11.74
N PHE A 19 -14.34 -45.00 11.38
CA PHE A 19 -13.92 -45.59 10.12
C PHE A 19 -14.52 -46.98 9.90
N GLU A 20 -14.42 -47.89 10.87
CA GLU A 20 -14.99 -49.25 10.77
C GLU A 20 -16.51 -49.22 10.52
N CYS A 21 -17.23 -48.33 11.20
CA CYS A 21 -18.66 -48.14 10.99
C CYS A 21 -18.97 -47.63 9.58
N TYR A 22 -18.22 -46.64 9.09
CA TYR A 22 -18.39 -46.11 7.74
C TYR A 22 -18.07 -47.18 6.70
N LYS A 23 -16.99 -47.93 6.87
CA LYS A 23 -16.60 -49.03 5.98
C LYS A 23 -17.69 -50.07 5.85
N LYS A 24 -18.18 -50.59 6.98
CA LYS A 24 -19.25 -51.60 6.99
C LYS A 24 -20.53 -51.10 6.31
N SER A 25 -20.85 -49.81 6.45
CA SER A 25 -22.04 -49.21 5.82
C SER A 25 -21.82 -48.88 4.34
N ALA A 26 -20.62 -48.48 3.95
CA ALA A 26 -20.24 -48.22 2.57
C ALA A 26 -20.23 -49.51 1.72
N GLU A 27 -19.80 -50.62 2.32
CA GLU A 27 -19.86 -51.98 1.74
C GLU A 27 -21.31 -52.46 1.53
N GLN A 28 -22.28 -51.87 2.25
CA GLN A 28 -23.71 -52.08 2.05
C GLN A 28 -24.33 -51.05 1.10
N GLU A 29 -23.52 -50.39 0.27
CA GLU A 29 -23.94 -49.46 -0.78
C GLU A 29 -24.67 -48.20 -0.27
N HIS A 30 -24.47 -47.83 1.00
CA HIS A 30 -24.98 -46.55 1.50
C HIS A 30 -24.11 -45.38 1.01
N ASN A 31 -24.65 -44.57 0.11
CA ASN A 31 -23.93 -43.46 -0.54
C ASN A 31 -23.28 -42.48 0.45
N ASP A 32 -23.99 -42.08 1.51
CA ASP A 32 -23.43 -41.18 2.53
C ASP A 32 -22.23 -41.81 3.25
N ALA A 33 -22.29 -43.11 3.53
CA ALA A 33 -21.19 -43.82 4.16
C ALA A 33 -20.00 -43.99 3.20
N GLN A 34 -20.25 -44.22 1.91
CA GLN A 34 -19.20 -44.24 0.88
C GLN A 34 -18.49 -42.87 0.79
N ASN A 35 -19.24 -41.76 0.77
CA ASN A 35 -18.66 -40.42 0.80
C ASN A 35 -17.84 -40.19 2.08
N LYS A 36 -18.37 -40.57 3.25
CA LYS A 36 -17.63 -40.45 4.52
C LYS A 36 -16.38 -41.33 4.57
N LEU A 37 -16.42 -42.51 3.96
CA LEU A 37 -15.26 -43.40 3.86
C LEU A 37 -14.18 -42.79 2.95
N GLY A 38 -14.57 -42.23 1.80
CA GLY A 38 -13.65 -41.47 0.95
C GLY A 38 -13.01 -40.29 1.69
N TYR A 39 -13.80 -39.61 2.52
CA TYR A 39 -13.32 -38.53 3.39
C TYR A 39 -12.30 -39.00 4.43
N CYS A 40 -12.51 -40.17 5.05
CA CYS A 40 -11.53 -40.78 5.97
C CYS A 40 -10.18 -41.00 5.29
N TYR A 41 -10.18 -41.51 4.05
CA TYR A 41 -8.97 -41.76 3.28
C TYR A 41 -8.28 -40.48 2.76
N ASN A 42 -9.03 -39.39 2.55
CA ASN A 42 -8.50 -38.13 2.00
C ASN A 42 -7.84 -37.22 3.06
N ASN A 43 -8.52 -36.99 4.18
CA ASN A 43 -8.18 -35.92 5.15
C ASN A 43 -7.30 -36.41 6.30
N ASN A 44 -5.99 -36.53 6.05
CA ASN A 44 -4.97 -36.96 7.02
C ASN A 44 -5.21 -38.35 7.65
N GLY A 45 -6.12 -39.15 7.09
CA GLY A 45 -6.36 -40.49 7.57
C GLY A 45 -7.16 -40.53 8.89
N ILE A 46 -8.44 -40.17 8.85
CA ILE A 46 -9.30 -40.24 10.05
C ILE A 46 -9.60 -41.71 10.35
N GLY A 47 -8.93 -42.24 11.37
CA GLY A 47 -9.06 -43.65 11.80
C GLY A 47 -8.38 -44.67 10.89
N ILE A 48 -7.64 -44.24 9.87
CA ILE A 48 -6.93 -45.08 8.90
C ILE A 48 -5.76 -44.30 8.27
N GLU A 49 -4.81 -44.95 7.60
CA GLU A 49 -3.79 -44.21 6.83
C GLU A 49 -4.40 -43.50 5.61
N LYS A 50 -3.85 -42.33 5.25
CA LYS A 50 -4.26 -41.58 4.06
C LYS A 50 -3.98 -42.39 2.79
N ASP A 51 -5.01 -42.58 1.97
CA ASP A 51 -4.89 -43.22 0.65
C ASP A 51 -5.78 -42.50 -0.36
N LEU A 52 -5.16 -41.67 -1.21
CA LEU A 52 -5.91 -40.86 -2.17
C LEU A 52 -6.60 -41.71 -3.26
N LYS A 53 -6.09 -42.91 -3.57
CA LYS A 53 -6.72 -43.78 -4.57
C LYS A 53 -7.99 -44.41 -4.01
N GLU A 54 -7.95 -44.87 -2.77
CA GLU A 54 -9.15 -45.33 -2.07
C GLU A 54 -10.16 -44.19 -1.87
N ALA A 55 -9.68 -42.99 -1.52
CA ALA A 55 -10.55 -41.82 -1.43
C ALA A 55 -11.30 -41.57 -2.74
N PHE A 56 -10.56 -41.51 -3.85
CA PHE A 56 -11.13 -41.36 -5.20
C PHE A 56 -12.15 -42.46 -5.51
N TYR A 57 -11.81 -43.73 -5.27
CA TYR A 57 -12.69 -44.87 -5.53
C TYR A 57 -14.04 -44.76 -4.80
N TRP A 58 -14.01 -44.42 -3.51
CA TRP A 58 -15.23 -44.32 -2.70
C TRP A 58 -16.04 -43.06 -3.02
N TYR A 59 -15.39 -41.95 -3.33
CA TYR A 59 -16.09 -40.77 -3.85
C TYR A 59 -16.75 -41.06 -5.20
N GLN A 60 -16.05 -41.73 -6.12
CA GLN A 60 -16.59 -42.10 -7.42
C GLN A 60 -17.85 -42.95 -7.28
N LYS A 61 -17.80 -44.04 -6.50
CA LYS A 61 -18.97 -44.89 -6.25
C LYS A 61 -20.17 -44.11 -5.69
N SER A 62 -19.93 -43.22 -4.73
CA SER A 62 -21.00 -42.44 -4.11
C SER A 62 -21.55 -41.36 -5.05
N ALA A 63 -20.68 -40.72 -5.85
CA ALA A 63 -21.03 -39.67 -6.79
C ALA A 63 -21.86 -40.19 -7.97
N GLU A 64 -21.51 -41.37 -8.49
CA GLU A 64 -22.25 -42.08 -9.54
C GLU A 64 -23.68 -42.44 -9.08
N ASN A 65 -23.89 -42.64 -7.78
CA ASN A 65 -25.20 -42.85 -7.17
C ASN A 65 -25.90 -41.54 -6.72
N GLY A 66 -25.44 -40.38 -7.20
CA GLY A 66 -26.11 -39.10 -7.03
C GLY A 66 -25.81 -38.33 -5.74
N ASN A 67 -24.86 -38.79 -4.90
CA ASN A 67 -24.54 -38.06 -3.67
C ASN A 67 -23.84 -36.73 -3.97
N LYS A 68 -24.51 -35.61 -3.72
CA LYS A 68 -23.97 -34.27 -4.03
C LYS A 68 -22.63 -33.95 -3.36
N PHE A 69 -22.40 -34.42 -2.13
CA PHE A 69 -21.12 -34.19 -1.45
C PHE A 69 -20.00 -34.99 -2.11
N ALA A 70 -20.27 -36.23 -2.49
CA ALA A 70 -19.30 -37.05 -3.22
C ALA A 70 -19.03 -36.52 -4.63
N GLN A 71 -20.05 -36.02 -5.33
CA GLN A 71 -19.86 -35.37 -6.64
C GLN A 71 -18.93 -34.16 -6.53
N TYR A 72 -19.12 -33.31 -5.51
CA TYR A 72 -18.18 -32.23 -5.22
C TYR A 72 -16.76 -32.73 -4.91
N ASN A 73 -16.64 -33.71 -4.01
CA ASN A 73 -15.33 -34.27 -3.64
C ASN A 73 -14.61 -34.93 -4.82
N LEU A 74 -15.37 -35.57 -5.73
CA LEU A 74 -14.85 -36.14 -6.96
C LEU A 74 -14.40 -35.04 -7.94
N GLY A 75 -15.15 -33.94 -8.02
CA GLY A 75 -14.72 -32.73 -8.73
C GLY A 75 -13.36 -32.21 -8.21
N GLN A 76 -13.19 -32.14 -6.89
CA GLN A 76 -11.90 -31.76 -6.28
C GLN A 76 -10.80 -32.77 -6.58
N CYS A 77 -11.10 -34.07 -6.63
CA CYS A 77 -10.12 -35.08 -7.04
C CYS A 77 -9.60 -34.83 -8.45
N TYR A 78 -10.47 -34.51 -9.40
CA TYR A 78 -10.07 -34.18 -10.75
C TYR A 78 -9.40 -32.80 -10.87
N GLU A 79 -9.81 -31.80 -10.10
CA GLU A 79 -9.20 -30.46 -10.12
C GLU A 79 -7.74 -30.47 -9.65
N TYR A 80 -7.47 -31.18 -8.55
CA TYR A 80 -6.16 -31.19 -7.90
C TYR A 80 -5.32 -32.44 -8.22
N GLY A 81 -5.87 -33.42 -8.94
CA GLY A 81 -5.21 -34.70 -9.21
C GLY A 81 -5.08 -35.59 -7.96
N ASN A 82 -6.04 -35.52 -7.03
CA ASN A 82 -6.01 -36.32 -5.81
C ASN A 82 -6.48 -37.75 -6.08
N GLY A 83 -5.53 -38.68 -6.22
CA GLY A 83 -5.82 -40.10 -6.45
C GLY A 83 -6.11 -40.47 -7.90
N ILE A 84 -6.15 -39.48 -8.79
CA ILE A 84 -6.40 -39.61 -10.23
C ILE A 84 -5.60 -38.54 -11.00
N GLU A 85 -5.46 -38.69 -12.32
CA GLU A 85 -4.89 -37.64 -13.16
C GLU A 85 -5.80 -36.38 -13.17
N LYS A 86 -5.17 -35.21 -13.15
CA LYS A 86 -5.87 -33.92 -13.18
C LYS A 86 -6.66 -33.77 -14.49
N ASP A 87 -7.93 -33.40 -14.39
CA ASP A 87 -8.85 -33.23 -15.52
C ASP A 87 -9.88 -32.13 -15.21
N GLU A 88 -9.62 -30.91 -15.67
CA GLU A 88 -10.44 -29.74 -15.33
C GLU A 88 -11.85 -29.81 -15.93
N ILE A 89 -12.02 -30.47 -17.08
CA ILE A 89 -13.33 -30.63 -17.73
C ILE A 89 -14.19 -31.58 -16.89
N LYS A 90 -13.64 -32.71 -16.45
CA LYS A 90 -14.37 -33.60 -15.54
C LYS A 90 -14.65 -32.97 -14.19
N ALA A 91 -13.70 -32.19 -13.66
CA ALA A 91 -13.95 -31.44 -12.42
C ALA A 91 -15.17 -30.54 -12.57
N PHE A 92 -15.25 -29.78 -13.66
CA PHE A 92 -16.38 -28.92 -13.98
C PHE A 92 -17.70 -29.69 -14.10
N GLU A 93 -17.73 -30.81 -14.84
CA GLU A 93 -18.92 -31.67 -14.99
C GLU A 93 -19.44 -32.17 -13.62
N TRP A 94 -18.54 -32.64 -12.75
CA TRP A 94 -18.93 -33.11 -11.42
C TRP A 94 -19.39 -31.98 -10.49
N TYR A 95 -18.80 -30.79 -10.61
CA TYR A 95 -19.28 -29.60 -9.89
C TYR A 95 -20.67 -29.18 -10.36
N ILE A 96 -21.00 -29.26 -11.66
CA ILE A 96 -22.37 -29.03 -12.16
C ILE A 96 -23.35 -29.99 -11.48
N ASN A 97 -23.07 -31.29 -11.52
CA ASN A 97 -23.96 -32.31 -10.96
C ASN A 97 -24.26 -32.06 -9.45
N SER A 98 -23.25 -31.61 -8.69
CA SER A 98 -23.40 -31.27 -7.28
C SER A 98 -24.14 -29.94 -7.07
N ALA A 99 -23.83 -28.93 -7.88
CA ALA A 99 -24.38 -27.59 -7.78
C ALA A 99 -25.88 -27.52 -8.15
N GLU A 100 -26.33 -28.36 -9.10
CA GLU A 100 -27.75 -28.55 -9.44
C GLU A 100 -28.56 -29.12 -8.28
N GLN A 101 -27.91 -29.81 -7.33
CA GLN A 101 -28.49 -30.29 -6.07
C GLN A 101 -28.35 -29.27 -4.92
N GLU A 102 -28.16 -28.00 -5.26
CA GLU A 102 -28.06 -26.86 -4.36
C GLU A 102 -26.91 -26.97 -3.35
N TYR A 103 -25.84 -27.70 -3.68
CA TYR A 103 -24.65 -27.72 -2.83
C TYR A 103 -23.81 -26.45 -3.04
N SER A 104 -23.75 -25.62 -1.99
CA SER A 104 -23.25 -24.25 -2.10
C SER A 104 -21.74 -24.16 -2.37
N ASP A 105 -20.94 -25.13 -1.92
CA ASP A 105 -19.50 -25.16 -2.23
C ASP A 105 -19.24 -25.52 -3.70
N ALA A 106 -20.06 -26.41 -4.29
CA ALA A 106 -20.00 -26.71 -5.72
C ALA A 106 -20.46 -25.52 -6.56
N GLN A 107 -21.55 -24.85 -6.16
CA GLN A 107 -22.00 -23.61 -6.80
C GLN A 107 -20.91 -22.52 -6.73
N TYR A 108 -20.25 -22.36 -5.59
CA TYR A 108 -19.11 -21.45 -5.46
C TYR A 108 -17.96 -21.83 -6.40
N SER A 109 -17.64 -23.12 -6.49
CA SER A 109 -16.57 -23.64 -7.36
C SER A 109 -16.87 -23.38 -8.84
N LEU A 110 -18.13 -23.55 -9.28
CA LEU A 110 -18.54 -23.16 -10.64
C LEU A 110 -18.32 -21.67 -10.89
N GLY A 111 -18.65 -20.82 -9.91
CA GLY A 111 -18.37 -19.39 -10.00
C GLY A 111 -16.89 -19.08 -10.25
N ILE A 112 -15.99 -19.81 -9.58
CA ILE A 112 -14.54 -19.70 -9.78
C ILE A 112 -14.11 -20.23 -11.15
N PHE A 113 -14.66 -21.37 -11.59
CA PHE A 113 -14.36 -21.97 -12.88
C PHE A 113 -14.72 -21.03 -14.04
N PHE A 114 -15.93 -20.45 -14.02
CA PHE A 114 -16.34 -19.45 -15.02
C PHE A 114 -15.54 -18.15 -14.93
N LYS A 115 -15.19 -17.67 -13.72
CA LYS A 115 -14.38 -16.45 -13.56
C LYS A 115 -12.99 -16.59 -14.18
N ASN A 116 -12.38 -17.76 -14.05
CA ASN A 116 -11.00 -18.02 -14.45
C ASN A 116 -10.87 -18.77 -15.78
N GLY A 117 -11.95 -19.34 -16.31
CA GLY A 117 -11.93 -20.17 -17.52
C GLY A 117 -11.28 -21.55 -17.32
N ILE A 118 -11.52 -22.17 -16.16
CA ILE A 118 -10.96 -23.49 -15.80
C ILE A 118 -11.93 -24.55 -16.31
N GLY A 119 -11.52 -25.43 -17.23
CA GLY A 119 -12.39 -26.46 -17.80
C GLY A 119 -13.63 -25.96 -18.59
N VAL A 120 -13.84 -24.64 -18.68
CA VAL A 120 -14.96 -23.96 -19.34
C VAL A 120 -14.51 -22.61 -19.90
N GLU A 121 -15.23 -22.06 -20.88
CA GLU A 121 -14.98 -20.68 -21.35
C GLU A 121 -15.22 -19.67 -20.22
N LYS A 122 -14.36 -18.65 -20.14
CA LYS A 122 -14.48 -17.59 -19.15
C LYS A 122 -15.73 -16.76 -19.38
N ASP A 123 -16.62 -16.69 -18.40
CA ASP A 123 -17.85 -15.91 -18.45
C ASP A 123 -18.14 -15.26 -17.08
N SER A 124 -18.11 -13.93 -17.03
CA SER A 124 -18.34 -13.19 -15.79
C SER A 124 -19.81 -13.18 -15.35
N LYS A 125 -20.77 -13.31 -16.27
CA LYS A 125 -22.19 -13.38 -15.94
C LYS A 125 -22.57 -14.73 -15.35
N GLU A 126 -22.04 -15.81 -15.91
CA GLU A 126 -22.19 -17.15 -15.33
C GLU A 126 -21.49 -17.24 -13.97
N ALA A 127 -20.28 -16.67 -13.84
CA ALA A 127 -19.61 -16.58 -12.55
C ALA A 127 -20.48 -15.87 -11.50
N PHE A 128 -21.05 -14.71 -11.85
CA PHE A 128 -21.97 -13.96 -11.00
C PHE A 128 -23.22 -14.78 -10.63
N TYR A 129 -23.83 -15.47 -11.61
CA TYR A 129 -25.01 -16.32 -11.39
C TYR A 129 -24.73 -17.41 -10.36
N TRP A 130 -23.61 -18.12 -10.50
CA TRP A 130 -23.25 -19.19 -9.57
C TRP A 130 -22.83 -18.69 -8.19
N TYR A 131 -22.11 -17.56 -8.11
CA TYR A 131 -21.86 -16.89 -6.83
C TYR A 131 -23.16 -16.47 -6.15
N GLN A 132 -24.14 -15.95 -6.91
CA GLN A 132 -25.43 -15.59 -6.35
C GLN A 132 -26.15 -16.79 -5.73
N LYS A 133 -26.23 -17.90 -6.47
CA LYS A 133 -26.83 -19.15 -5.97
C LYS A 133 -26.15 -19.66 -4.70
N ALA A 134 -24.83 -19.73 -4.70
CA ALA A 134 -24.05 -20.16 -3.54
C ALA A 134 -24.22 -19.22 -2.33
N ALA A 135 -24.26 -17.91 -2.57
CA ALA A 135 -24.41 -16.90 -1.53
C ALA A 135 -25.80 -16.91 -0.87
N GLU A 136 -26.85 -17.14 -1.67
CA GLU A 136 -28.23 -17.34 -1.21
C GLU A 136 -28.35 -18.62 -0.36
N ASN A 137 -27.54 -19.64 -0.66
CA ASN A 137 -27.39 -20.86 0.13
C ASN A 137 -26.37 -20.76 1.29
N GLY A 138 -25.94 -19.53 1.64
CA GLY A 138 -25.15 -19.27 2.83
C GLY A 138 -23.64 -19.51 2.72
N ASN A 139 -23.10 -19.76 1.53
CA ASN A 139 -21.65 -19.90 1.36
C ASN A 139 -20.96 -18.53 1.54
N MET A 140 -20.11 -18.41 2.56
CA MET A 140 -19.48 -17.14 2.94
C MET A 140 -18.50 -16.60 1.90
N PHE A 141 -17.79 -17.48 1.17
CA PHE A 141 -16.86 -17.10 0.11
C PHE A 141 -17.60 -16.55 -1.10
N ALA A 142 -18.73 -17.16 -1.46
CA ALA A 142 -19.62 -16.68 -2.50
C ALA A 142 -20.26 -15.35 -2.14
N GLN A 143 -20.70 -15.17 -0.89
CA GLN A 143 -21.21 -13.87 -0.41
C GLN A 143 -20.15 -12.77 -0.55
N TYR A 144 -18.90 -13.05 -0.19
CA TYR A 144 -17.80 -12.10 -0.39
C TYR A 144 -17.54 -11.81 -1.88
N ASN A 145 -17.45 -12.84 -2.72
CA ASN A 145 -17.23 -12.66 -4.16
C ASN A 145 -18.39 -11.95 -4.85
N LEU A 146 -19.62 -12.15 -4.41
CA LEU A 146 -20.78 -11.40 -4.89
C LEU A 146 -20.68 -9.91 -4.52
N GLY A 147 -20.16 -9.62 -3.32
CA GLY A 147 -19.79 -8.26 -2.92
C GLY A 147 -18.76 -7.63 -3.86
N LEU A 148 -17.70 -8.37 -4.19
CA LEU A 148 -16.67 -7.93 -5.15
C LEU A 148 -17.26 -7.69 -6.55
N SER A 149 -18.13 -8.59 -7.03
CA SER A 149 -18.81 -8.43 -8.32
C SER A 149 -19.62 -7.14 -8.38
N TYR A 150 -20.38 -6.80 -7.33
CA TYR A 150 -21.11 -5.53 -7.28
C TYR A 150 -20.19 -4.31 -7.11
N GLN A 151 -19.06 -4.43 -6.42
CA GLN A 151 -18.11 -3.32 -6.27
C GLN A 151 -17.41 -2.97 -7.58
N TYR A 152 -16.95 -3.99 -8.32
CA TYR A 152 -16.14 -3.82 -9.53
C TYR A 152 -16.94 -3.91 -10.82
N GLY A 153 -18.20 -4.36 -10.76
CA GLY A 153 -19.06 -4.53 -11.93
C GLY A 153 -18.73 -5.78 -12.74
N GLU A 154 -18.28 -6.85 -12.09
CA GLU A 154 -17.96 -8.12 -12.75
C GLU A 154 -19.23 -8.96 -12.90
N GLY A 155 -19.69 -9.13 -14.14
CA GLY A 155 -20.91 -9.88 -14.46
C GLY A 155 -22.23 -9.16 -14.13
N VAL A 156 -22.17 -8.01 -13.46
CA VAL A 156 -23.32 -7.21 -13.02
C VAL A 156 -23.01 -5.71 -13.05
N GLU A 157 -24.03 -4.87 -13.06
CA GLU A 157 -23.85 -3.42 -12.88
C GLU A 157 -23.29 -3.10 -11.49
N LYS A 158 -22.37 -2.12 -11.41
CA LYS A 158 -21.79 -1.66 -10.14
C LYS A 158 -22.86 -1.17 -9.18
N ASN A 159 -22.80 -1.62 -7.93
CA ASN A 159 -23.71 -1.20 -6.88
C ASN A 159 -23.06 -1.30 -5.50
N ALA A 160 -22.60 -0.17 -4.98
CA ALA A 160 -21.89 -0.12 -3.70
C ALA A 160 -22.75 -0.58 -2.50
N SER A 161 -24.05 -0.26 -2.48
CA SER A 161 -24.95 -0.66 -1.40
C SER A 161 -25.17 -2.18 -1.39
N LYS A 162 -25.35 -2.81 -2.56
CA LYS A 162 -25.43 -4.27 -2.64
C LYS A 162 -24.11 -4.93 -2.27
N ALA A 163 -22.97 -4.36 -2.67
CA ALA A 163 -21.66 -4.86 -2.27
C ALA A 163 -21.52 -4.88 -0.75
N PHE A 164 -21.87 -3.77 -0.09
CA PHE A 164 -21.88 -3.65 1.37
C PHE A 164 -22.76 -4.71 2.06
N GLU A 165 -23.99 -4.91 1.59
CA GLU A 165 -24.90 -5.91 2.16
C GLU A 165 -24.35 -7.34 2.07
N TRP A 166 -23.72 -7.70 0.95
CA TRP A 166 -23.12 -9.02 0.77
C TRP A 166 -21.83 -9.22 1.58
N TYR A 167 -20.97 -8.20 1.65
CA TYR A 167 -19.84 -8.21 2.59
C TYR A 167 -20.31 -8.37 4.02
N LYS A 168 -21.41 -7.71 4.41
CA LYS A 168 -21.95 -7.82 5.75
C LYS A 168 -22.36 -9.24 6.12
N LYS A 169 -23.11 -9.92 5.24
CA LYS A 169 -23.51 -11.32 5.45
C LYS A 169 -22.30 -12.25 5.61
N SER A 170 -21.27 -12.09 4.77
CA SER A 170 -20.05 -12.89 4.85
C SER A 170 -19.23 -12.59 6.11
N ALA A 171 -19.16 -11.31 6.51
CA ALA A 171 -18.44 -10.87 7.71
C ALA A 171 -19.10 -11.36 9.02
N GLU A 172 -20.43 -11.48 9.04
CA GLU A 172 -21.20 -12.07 10.15
C GLU A 172 -20.89 -13.56 10.33
N LEU A 173 -20.52 -14.26 9.24
CA LEU A 173 -19.98 -15.63 9.26
C LEU A 173 -18.49 -15.69 9.61
N LYS A 174 -17.91 -14.57 10.07
CA LYS A 174 -16.51 -14.41 10.48
C LYS A 174 -15.47 -14.55 9.38
N TYR A 175 -15.86 -14.39 8.11
CA TYR A 175 -14.88 -14.35 7.02
C TYR A 175 -14.06 -13.07 7.09
N SER A 176 -12.75 -13.20 7.27
CA SER A 176 -11.86 -12.09 7.61
C SER A 176 -11.73 -11.06 6.47
N ASP A 177 -11.69 -11.48 5.21
CA ASP A 177 -11.61 -10.56 4.07
C ASP A 177 -12.88 -9.72 3.91
N ALA A 178 -14.04 -10.31 4.20
CA ALA A 178 -15.31 -9.58 4.23
C ALA A 178 -15.37 -8.60 5.41
N GLN A 179 -14.87 -8.99 6.59
CA GLN A 179 -14.74 -8.08 7.74
C GLN A 179 -13.81 -6.90 7.42
N ASN A 180 -12.66 -7.15 6.78
CA ASN A 180 -11.77 -6.09 6.33
C ASN A 180 -12.46 -5.16 5.32
N SER A 181 -13.22 -5.74 4.38
CA SER A 181 -13.97 -4.98 3.37
C SER A 181 -15.06 -4.12 3.99
N LEU A 182 -15.74 -4.58 5.05
CA LEU A 182 -16.66 -3.72 5.82
C LEU A 182 -15.92 -2.56 6.48
N GLY A 183 -14.74 -2.80 7.03
CA GLY A 183 -13.88 -1.75 7.57
C GLY A 183 -13.65 -0.64 6.55
N ILE A 184 -13.23 -1.02 5.33
CA ILE A 184 -13.00 -0.11 4.20
C ILE A 184 -14.29 0.63 3.81
N CYS A 185 -15.43 -0.08 3.78
CA CYS A 185 -16.72 0.52 3.42
C CYS A 185 -17.11 1.63 4.42
N TYR A 186 -17.00 1.36 5.72
CA TYR A 186 -17.32 2.34 6.75
C TYR A 186 -16.32 3.51 6.80
N GLU A 187 -15.03 3.26 6.55
CA GLU A 187 -14.01 4.32 6.55
C GLU A 187 -14.24 5.35 5.43
N ASN A 188 -14.65 4.85 4.25
CA ASN A 188 -14.77 5.63 3.03
C ASN A 188 -16.22 6.00 2.66
N GLY A 189 -17.21 5.46 3.37
CA GLY A 189 -18.63 5.66 3.05
C GLY A 189 -19.07 4.95 1.76
N ILE A 190 -18.53 3.76 1.49
CA ILE A 190 -18.84 2.98 0.28
C ILE A 190 -20.10 2.15 0.54
N GLY A 191 -21.22 2.53 -0.07
CA GLY A 191 -22.49 1.81 0.06
C GLY A 191 -23.21 1.97 1.40
N VAL A 192 -22.57 2.65 2.36
CA VAL A 192 -23.06 2.93 3.71
C VAL A 192 -22.58 4.33 4.14
N GLU A 193 -23.24 4.94 5.14
CA GLU A 193 -22.73 6.17 5.76
C GLU A 193 -21.35 5.94 6.40
N LYS A 194 -20.46 6.92 6.24
CA LYS A 194 -19.12 6.89 6.81
C LYS A 194 -19.17 6.86 8.35
N ASP A 195 -18.50 5.88 8.95
CA ASP A 195 -18.47 5.66 10.39
C ASP A 195 -17.12 5.07 10.81
N LEU A 196 -16.21 5.93 11.29
CA LEU A 196 -14.84 5.51 11.61
C LEU A 196 -14.80 4.52 12.79
N ASN A 197 -15.73 4.60 13.74
CA ASN A 197 -15.77 3.68 14.88
C ASN A 197 -16.16 2.27 14.42
N LYS A 198 -17.12 2.15 13.49
CA LYS A 198 -17.43 0.86 12.87
C LYS A 198 -16.32 0.35 11.96
N ALA A 199 -15.62 1.26 11.26
CA ALA A 199 -14.45 0.86 10.48
C ALA A 199 -13.39 0.18 11.36
N PHE A 200 -13.01 0.83 12.47
CA PHE A 200 -12.10 0.28 13.47
C PHE A 200 -12.60 -1.06 14.02
N TYR A 201 -13.88 -1.15 14.41
CA TYR A 201 -14.47 -2.39 14.93
C TYR A 201 -14.31 -3.58 13.96
N TRP A 202 -14.58 -3.37 12.68
CA TRP A 202 -14.49 -4.44 11.68
C TRP A 202 -13.06 -4.79 11.29
N TYR A 203 -12.16 -3.80 11.21
CA TYR A 203 -10.72 -4.07 11.08
C TYR A 203 -10.19 -4.87 12.26
N GLN A 204 -10.61 -4.54 13.48
CA GLN A 204 -10.22 -5.29 14.68
C GLN A 204 -10.69 -6.74 14.61
N LYS A 205 -11.96 -6.99 14.26
CA LYS A 205 -12.49 -8.36 14.11
C LYS A 205 -11.73 -9.17 13.07
N SER A 206 -11.42 -8.56 11.93
CA SER A 206 -10.67 -9.22 10.86
C SER A 206 -9.23 -9.53 11.28
N ALA A 207 -8.56 -8.59 11.96
CA ALA A 207 -7.20 -8.76 12.48
C ALA A 207 -7.12 -9.85 13.56
N GLU A 208 -8.11 -9.92 14.46
CA GLU A 208 -8.27 -10.98 15.47
C GLU A 208 -8.47 -12.38 14.84
N ASN A 209 -9.06 -12.43 13.65
CA ASN A 209 -9.24 -13.66 12.86
C ASN A 209 -8.04 -13.97 11.94
N GLY A 210 -6.91 -13.25 12.09
CA GLY A 210 -5.66 -13.56 11.41
C GLY A 210 -5.48 -12.95 10.02
N SER A 211 -6.33 -12.00 9.59
CA SER A 211 -6.06 -11.24 8.35
C SER A 211 -4.93 -10.26 8.58
N ASP A 212 -3.81 -10.48 7.91
CA ASP A 212 -2.63 -9.63 7.95
C ASP A 212 -2.86 -8.26 7.29
N VAL A 213 -3.72 -8.20 6.26
CA VAL A 213 -4.19 -6.94 5.68
C VAL A 213 -4.93 -6.11 6.72
N ALA A 214 -5.83 -6.73 7.47
CA ALA A 214 -6.57 -6.05 8.52
C ALA A 214 -5.67 -5.69 9.71
N GLN A 215 -4.66 -6.50 10.04
CA GLN A 215 -3.65 -6.14 11.04
C GLN A 215 -2.89 -4.88 10.62
N ASN A 216 -2.49 -4.75 9.34
CA ASN A 216 -1.90 -3.52 8.83
C ASN A 216 -2.87 -2.32 8.93
N ASN A 217 -4.14 -2.50 8.52
CA ASN A 217 -5.15 -1.44 8.60
C ASN A 217 -5.44 -1.01 10.05
N LEU A 218 -5.45 -1.96 10.99
CA LEU A 218 -5.60 -1.67 12.41
C LEU A 218 -4.40 -0.90 12.96
N GLY A 219 -3.18 -1.23 12.50
CA GLY A 219 -1.99 -0.44 12.77
C GLY A 219 -2.13 1.02 12.30
N ILE A 220 -2.65 1.22 11.08
CA ILE A 220 -2.93 2.55 10.51
C ILE A 220 -3.99 3.29 11.33
N CYS A 221 -5.01 2.59 11.82
CA CYS A 221 -6.05 3.19 12.66
C CYS A 221 -5.46 3.75 13.96
N TYR A 222 -4.61 2.97 14.64
CA TYR A 222 -3.92 3.43 15.84
C TYR A 222 -2.88 4.52 15.57
N GLU A 223 -2.19 4.49 14.42
CA GLU A 223 -1.20 5.51 14.03
C GLU A 223 -1.86 6.90 13.85
N ASN A 224 -3.03 6.93 13.22
CA ASN A 224 -3.70 8.15 12.76
C ASN A 224 -4.94 8.54 13.60
N GLY A 225 -5.36 7.70 14.55
CA GLY A 225 -6.57 7.92 15.35
C GLY A 225 -7.87 7.73 14.56
N ILE A 226 -7.92 6.73 13.68
CA ILE A 226 -9.11 6.44 12.86
C ILE A 226 -10.07 5.57 13.68
N GLY A 227 -11.16 6.16 14.16
CA GLY A 227 -12.18 5.45 14.94
C GLY A 227 -11.76 5.03 16.35
N ILE A 228 -10.57 5.46 16.78
CA ILE A 228 -9.96 5.15 18.07
C ILE A 228 -8.98 6.26 18.45
N GLU A 229 -8.63 6.37 19.74
CA GLU A 229 -7.54 7.25 20.17
C GLU A 229 -6.19 6.78 19.58
N LYS A 230 -5.35 7.74 19.21
CA LYS A 230 -4.02 7.48 18.66
C LYS A 230 -3.15 6.75 19.69
N ASP A 231 -2.55 5.63 19.28
CA ASP A 231 -1.72 4.77 20.12
C ASP A 231 -0.58 4.17 19.28
N LEU A 232 0.58 4.82 19.28
CA LEU A 232 1.69 4.41 18.42
C LEU A 232 2.28 3.05 18.82
N GLU A 233 2.21 2.68 20.10
CA GLU A 233 2.70 1.38 20.58
C GLU A 233 1.84 0.24 20.04
N LYS A 234 0.51 0.39 20.07
CA LYS A 234 -0.41 -0.57 19.43
C LYS A 234 -0.28 -0.58 17.92
N ALA A 235 -0.05 0.58 17.29
CA ALA A 235 0.20 0.63 15.85
C ALA A 235 1.39 -0.27 15.47
N ILE A 236 2.51 -0.13 16.19
CA ILE A 236 3.71 -0.96 15.98
C ILE A 236 3.44 -2.44 16.27
N TYR A 237 2.68 -2.75 17.32
CA TYR A 237 2.29 -4.14 17.62
C TYR A 237 1.60 -4.78 16.42
N TRP A 238 0.57 -4.13 15.87
CA TRP A 238 -0.19 -4.68 14.75
C TRP A 238 0.61 -4.70 13.44
N TYR A 239 1.46 -3.72 13.19
CA TYR A 239 2.40 -3.78 12.07
C TYR A 239 3.38 -4.95 12.19
N LYS A 240 3.85 -5.28 13.40
CA LYS A 240 4.71 -6.46 13.63
C LYS A 240 3.96 -7.78 13.40
N GLU A 241 2.70 -7.88 13.82
CA GLU A 241 1.89 -9.08 13.56
C GLU A 241 1.66 -9.27 12.05
N SER A 242 1.25 -8.21 11.34
CA SER A 242 1.06 -8.24 9.89
C SER A 242 2.34 -8.63 9.13
N ALA A 243 3.49 -8.06 9.55
CA ALA A 243 4.79 -8.32 8.93
C ALA A 243 5.33 -9.75 9.14
N LYS A 244 4.76 -10.54 10.06
CA LYS A 244 5.12 -11.95 10.29
C LYS A 244 4.38 -12.92 9.37
N SER A 245 3.29 -12.49 8.72
CA SER A 245 2.48 -13.38 7.87
C SER A 245 3.34 -14.03 6.78
N GLU A 246 3.21 -15.35 6.63
CA GLU A 246 3.80 -16.14 5.53
C GLU A 246 2.76 -16.42 4.42
N ASN A 247 1.54 -15.89 4.55
CA ASN A 247 0.50 -16.09 3.55
C ASN A 247 0.90 -15.41 2.22
N LYS A 248 0.78 -16.16 1.12
CA LYS A 248 1.18 -15.80 -0.25
C LYS A 248 0.00 -15.38 -1.12
N ASP A 249 -1.21 -15.27 -0.58
CA ASP A 249 -2.34 -14.72 -1.32
C ASP A 249 -2.04 -13.25 -1.67
N ALA A 250 -2.36 -12.81 -2.89
CA ALA A 250 -1.94 -11.49 -3.41
C ALA A 250 -2.40 -10.29 -2.54
N GLN A 251 -3.56 -10.39 -1.87
CA GLN A 251 -4.01 -9.37 -0.91
C GLN A 251 -3.15 -9.37 0.36
N SER A 252 -2.83 -10.56 0.87
CA SER A 252 -1.96 -10.78 2.03
C SER A 252 -0.53 -10.29 1.76
N GLU A 253 0.04 -10.62 0.60
CA GLU A 253 1.37 -10.11 0.21
C GLU A 253 1.42 -8.58 0.20
N ASN A 254 0.34 -7.91 -0.23
CA ASN A 254 0.24 -6.45 -0.17
C ASN A 254 0.15 -5.90 1.27
N GLY A 255 -0.61 -6.56 2.15
CA GLY A 255 -0.70 -6.20 3.57
C GLY A 255 0.64 -6.32 4.27
N ASN A 256 1.30 -7.48 4.11
CA ASN A 256 2.61 -7.78 4.69
C ASN A 256 3.68 -6.76 4.27
N LYS A 257 3.86 -6.52 2.96
CA LYS A 257 4.91 -5.60 2.47
C LYS A 257 4.63 -4.14 2.85
N SER A 258 3.35 -3.73 2.93
CA SER A 258 2.95 -2.43 3.48
C SER A 258 3.33 -2.32 4.97
N ALA A 259 3.01 -3.32 5.79
CA ALA A 259 3.33 -3.31 7.22
C ALA A 259 4.84 -3.27 7.48
N GLN A 260 5.62 -4.00 6.69
CA GLN A 260 7.09 -3.94 6.74
C GLN A 260 7.62 -2.54 6.41
N HIS A 261 7.06 -1.89 5.38
CA HIS A 261 7.41 -0.51 5.05
C HIS A 261 7.05 0.46 6.19
N LYS A 262 5.87 0.30 6.79
CA LYS A 262 5.42 1.08 7.95
C LYS A 262 6.34 0.92 9.16
N LEU A 263 6.79 -0.31 9.45
CA LEU A 263 7.79 -0.55 10.49
C LEU A 263 9.12 0.17 10.20
N GLY A 264 9.56 0.15 8.93
CA GLY A 264 10.72 0.91 8.49
C GLY A 264 10.58 2.41 8.79
N GLN A 265 9.40 2.98 8.53
CA GLN A 265 9.10 4.38 8.85
C GLN A 265 9.08 4.65 10.35
N CYS A 266 8.47 3.77 11.15
CA CYS A 266 8.46 3.88 12.61
C CYS A 266 9.89 3.96 13.18
N TYR A 267 10.78 3.06 12.76
CA TYR A 267 12.18 3.07 13.19
C TYR A 267 12.98 4.26 12.65
N GLN A 268 12.72 4.71 11.42
CA GLN A 268 13.43 5.85 10.83
C GLN A 268 13.11 7.17 11.56
N TYR A 269 11.85 7.38 11.94
CA TYR A 269 11.39 8.64 12.52
C TYR A 269 11.26 8.61 14.04
N GLY A 270 11.35 7.43 14.65
CA GLY A 270 11.16 7.26 16.09
C GLY A 270 9.68 7.39 16.52
N ASN A 271 8.75 6.99 15.66
CA ASN A 271 7.31 7.13 15.91
C ASN A 271 6.82 5.98 16.80
N GLY A 272 6.75 6.20 18.11
CA GLY A 272 6.30 5.20 19.09
C GLY A 272 7.32 4.10 19.40
N ILE A 273 8.51 4.19 18.80
CA ILE A 273 9.65 3.31 19.06
C ILE A 273 10.92 4.15 19.01
N GLU A 274 11.97 3.71 19.70
CA GLU A 274 13.28 4.36 19.60
C GLU A 274 13.76 4.36 18.15
N LYS A 275 14.29 5.51 17.71
CA LYS A 275 14.82 5.68 16.36
C LYS A 275 16.01 4.73 16.14
N ASP A 276 15.96 3.96 15.07
CA ASP A 276 17.01 2.99 14.71
C ASP A 276 17.12 2.88 13.18
N ASP A 277 18.11 3.56 12.60
CA ASP A 277 18.31 3.57 11.15
C ASP A 277 18.73 2.18 10.62
N ILE A 278 19.34 1.30 11.43
CA ILE A 278 19.73 -0.06 11.01
C ILE A 278 18.46 -0.92 10.89
N LYS A 279 17.59 -0.92 11.90
CA LYS A 279 16.31 -1.65 11.82
C LYS A 279 15.40 -1.09 10.74
N ALA A 280 15.38 0.24 10.55
CA ALA A 280 14.63 0.85 9.46
C ALA A 280 15.10 0.32 8.10
N PHE A 281 16.42 0.26 7.88
CA PHE A 281 17.02 -0.33 6.68
C PHE A 281 16.59 -1.78 6.47
N GLU A 282 16.68 -2.63 7.51
CA GLU A 282 16.30 -4.04 7.44
C GLU A 282 14.82 -4.24 7.03
N TRP A 283 13.91 -3.46 7.60
CA TRP A 283 12.49 -3.53 7.26
C TRP A 283 12.17 -3.01 5.87
N TYR A 284 12.78 -1.89 5.45
CA TYR A 284 12.66 -1.42 4.07
C TYR A 284 13.22 -2.45 3.08
N LYS A 285 14.32 -3.13 3.41
CA LYS A 285 14.89 -4.19 2.57
C LYS A 285 13.91 -5.34 2.37
N LYS A 286 13.32 -5.87 3.45
CA LYS A 286 12.32 -6.96 3.37
C LYS A 286 11.12 -6.56 2.49
N SER A 287 10.60 -5.35 2.66
CA SER A 287 9.46 -4.85 1.88
C SER A 287 9.83 -4.61 0.41
N ALA A 288 11.04 -4.08 0.14
CA ALA A 288 11.54 -3.81 -1.20
C ALA A 288 11.82 -5.08 -2.02
N GLU A 289 12.26 -6.16 -1.36
CA GLU A 289 12.46 -7.49 -1.95
C GLU A 289 11.13 -8.14 -2.38
N GLN A 290 10.01 -7.72 -1.78
CA GLN A 290 8.64 -8.07 -2.19
C GLN A 290 8.03 -7.07 -3.19
N GLU A 291 8.90 -6.33 -3.88
CA GLU A 291 8.55 -5.37 -4.94
C GLU A 291 7.68 -4.17 -4.50
N TYR A 292 7.66 -3.84 -3.21
CA TYR A 292 6.96 -2.65 -2.74
C TYR A 292 7.71 -1.36 -3.10
N SER A 293 7.17 -0.60 -4.06
CA SER A 293 7.90 0.49 -4.73
C SER A 293 8.29 1.65 -3.80
N ASP A 294 7.47 1.97 -2.78
CA ASP A 294 7.82 2.98 -1.78
C ASP A 294 8.98 2.55 -0.87
N ALA A 295 9.04 1.25 -0.53
CA ALA A 295 10.17 0.70 0.21
C ALA A 295 11.43 0.65 -0.64
N GLN A 296 11.32 0.29 -1.92
CA GLN A 296 12.44 0.35 -2.86
C GLN A 296 13.00 1.79 -2.99
N ASN A 297 12.13 2.80 -3.10
CA ASN A 297 12.57 4.19 -3.09
C ASN A 297 13.28 4.56 -1.78
N ASN A 298 12.71 4.21 -0.62
CA ASN A 298 13.31 4.50 0.69
C ASN A 298 14.64 3.78 0.88
N LEU A 299 14.75 2.54 0.42
CA LEU A 299 15.99 1.77 0.44
C LEU A 299 17.06 2.44 -0.44
N GLY A 300 16.66 2.95 -1.61
CA GLY A 300 17.52 3.76 -2.46
C GLY A 300 18.05 5.01 -1.75
N ILE A 301 17.18 5.72 -1.01
CA ILE A 301 17.58 6.88 -0.19
C ILE A 301 18.60 6.46 0.87
N PHE A 302 18.35 5.36 1.59
CA PHE A 302 19.24 4.88 2.65
C PHE A 302 20.65 4.57 2.13
N TYR A 303 20.75 3.93 0.96
CA TYR A 303 22.04 3.74 0.29
C TYR A 303 22.66 5.04 -0.22
N GLU A 304 21.88 6.01 -0.71
CA GLU A 304 22.41 7.30 -1.19
C GLU A 304 23.06 8.11 -0.06
N VAL A 305 22.44 8.10 1.14
CA VAL A 305 22.89 8.90 2.28
C VAL A 305 23.80 8.14 3.25
N GLY A 306 23.77 6.81 3.24
CA GLY A 306 24.49 5.96 4.19
C GLY A 306 23.85 5.90 5.58
N LYS A 307 22.51 5.84 5.65
CA LYS A 307 21.77 5.68 6.92
C LYS A 307 21.52 4.21 7.19
N GLY A 308 21.97 3.69 8.33
CA GLY A 308 21.80 2.27 8.69
C GLY A 308 22.56 1.27 7.81
N VAL A 309 23.26 1.75 6.77
CA VAL A 309 24.02 0.98 5.79
C VAL A 309 25.16 1.83 5.26
N GLU A 310 26.21 1.19 4.75
CA GLU A 310 27.27 1.90 4.02
C GLU A 310 26.71 2.61 2.78
N LYS A 311 27.18 3.84 2.55
CA LYS A 311 26.79 4.65 1.41
C LYS A 311 27.22 3.99 0.10
N ASP A 312 26.27 3.76 -0.80
CA ASP A 312 26.51 3.10 -2.09
C ASP A 312 25.59 3.68 -3.16
N PHE A 313 26.13 4.55 -4.02
CA PHE A 313 25.35 5.17 -5.09
C PHE A 313 24.89 4.18 -6.16
N LYS A 314 25.60 3.07 -6.39
CA LYS A 314 25.19 2.07 -7.39
C LYS A 314 23.98 1.30 -6.90
N LYS A 315 23.95 0.92 -5.61
CA LYS A 315 22.76 0.31 -5.00
C LYS A 315 21.60 1.29 -4.90
N ALA A 316 21.88 2.56 -4.57
CA ALA A 316 20.84 3.60 -4.60
C ALA A 316 20.18 3.69 -5.98
N PHE A 317 21.00 3.78 -7.04
CA PHE A 317 20.54 3.79 -8.43
C PHE A 317 19.70 2.55 -8.77
N TYR A 318 20.18 1.35 -8.42
CA TYR A 318 19.48 0.09 -8.65
C TYR A 318 18.06 0.09 -8.06
N TRP A 319 17.94 0.49 -6.79
CA TRP A 319 16.63 0.50 -6.11
C TRP A 319 15.70 1.62 -6.59
N TYR A 320 16.24 2.79 -6.91
CA TYR A 320 15.45 3.84 -7.58
C TYR A 320 14.94 3.39 -8.94
N GLN A 321 15.76 2.65 -9.71
CA GLN A 321 15.35 2.10 -11.00
C GLN A 321 14.18 1.12 -10.84
N LYS A 322 14.30 0.13 -9.94
CA LYS A 322 13.24 -0.84 -9.65
C LYS A 322 11.92 -0.16 -9.25
N ALA A 323 11.98 0.81 -8.35
CA ALA A 323 10.80 1.57 -7.92
C ALA A 323 10.19 2.39 -9.07
N ALA A 324 11.02 3.01 -9.91
CA ALA A 324 10.58 3.82 -11.04
C ALA A 324 9.92 3.01 -12.15
N GLU A 325 10.40 1.79 -12.41
CA GLU A 325 9.80 0.80 -13.31
C GLU A 325 8.38 0.42 -12.84
N ASN A 326 8.18 0.29 -11.53
CA ASN A 326 6.88 0.08 -10.89
C ASN A 326 6.03 1.36 -10.71
N GLY A 327 6.37 2.45 -11.42
CA GLY A 327 5.57 3.67 -11.45
C GLY A 327 5.75 4.62 -10.26
N ASN A 328 6.72 4.40 -9.36
CA ASN A 328 6.90 5.30 -8.22
C ASN A 328 7.43 6.67 -8.66
N LYS A 329 6.61 7.71 -8.51
CA LYS A 329 6.94 9.08 -8.95
C LYS A 329 8.15 9.67 -8.24
N SER A 330 8.31 9.43 -6.93
CA SER A 330 9.47 9.91 -6.16
C SER A 330 10.76 9.23 -6.61
N ALA A 331 10.70 7.94 -6.89
CA ALA A 331 11.83 7.19 -7.42
C ALA A 331 12.22 7.63 -8.82
N GLN A 332 11.25 7.93 -9.71
CA GLN A 332 11.54 8.48 -11.04
C GLN A 332 12.29 9.81 -10.94
N HIS A 333 11.88 10.69 -10.03
CA HIS A 333 12.62 11.93 -9.75
C HIS A 333 14.04 11.65 -9.22
N ASN A 334 14.19 10.75 -8.25
CA ASN A 334 15.50 10.40 -7.68
C ASN A 334 16.43 9.75 -8.72
N LEU A 335 15.89 8.88 -9.57
CA LEU A 335 16.60 8.28 -10.70
C LEU A 335 17.04 9.35 -11.72
N GLY A 336 16.17 10.32 -12.01
CA GLY A 336 16.52 11.47 -12.84
C GLY A 336 17.67 12.30 -12.24
N ARG A 337 17.68 12.49 -10.91
CA ARG A 337 18.81 13.11 -10.20
C ARG A 337 20.09 12.28 -10.29
N CYS A 338 20.01 10.96 -10.24
CA CYS A 338 21.17 10.10 -10.45
C CYS A 338 21.78 10.31 -11.84
N TYR A 339 20.97 10.29 -12.90
CA TYR A 339 21.42 10.56 -14.26
C TYR A 339 21.94 11.98 -14.46
N ARG A 340 21.28 13.00 -13.91
CA ARG A 340 21.72 14.41 -14.04
C ARG A 340 23.12 14.65 -13.43
N HIS A 341 23.41 13.98 -12.32
CA HIS A 341 24.64 14.20 -11.55
C HIS A 341 25.68 13.08 -11.69
N GLY A 342 25.40 12.02 -12.44
CA GLY A 342 26.28 10.86 -12.55
C GLY A 342 26.46 10.09 -11.23
N LYS A 343 25.43 10.02 -10.39
CA LYS A 343 25.49 9.30 -9.11
C LYS A 343 25.11 7.83 -9.30
N GLY A 344 26.11 6.96 -9.25
CA GLY A 344 25.92 5.51 -9.38
C GLY A 344 25.77 5.02 -10.82
N ILE A 345 25.74 5.95 -11.78
CA ILE A 345 25.60 5.72 -13.22
C ILE A 345 26.32 6.84 -13.97
N GLU A 346 26.62 6.64 -15.26
CA GLU A 346 27.11 7.71 -16.12
C GLU A 346 26.08 8.85 -16.25
N LYS A 347 26.58 10.09 -16.37
CA LYS A 347 25.73 11.26 -16.50
C LYS A 347 24.97 11.24 -17.84
N ASP A 348 23.66 11.39 -17.79
CA ASP A 348 22.77 11.44 -18.96
C ASP A 348 21.65 12.46 -18.74
N ASN A 349 21.80 13.65 -19.31
CA ASN A 349 20.82 14.70 -19.13
C ASN A 349 19.50 14.41 -19.88
N ILE A 350 19.52 13.62 -20.95
CA ILE A 350 18.32 13.28 -21.73
C ILE A 350 17.44 12.36 -20.90
N LYS A 351 18.00 11.28 -20.36
CA LYS A 351 17.26 10.39 -19.45
C LYS A 351 16.79 11.11 -18.19
N ALA A 352 17.61 12.00 -17.63
CA ALA A 352 17.20 12.81 -16.49
C ALA A 352 15.95 13.65 -16.81
N PHE A 353 15.95 14.33 -17.97
CA PHE A 353 14.82 15.13 -18.42
C PHE A 353 13.55 14.28 -18.62
N GLU A 354 13.66 13.13 -19.30
CA GLU A 354 12.54 12.21 -19.52
C GLU A 354 11.91 11.72 -18.20
N LEU A 355 12.75 11.35 -17.23
CA LEU A 355 12.30 10.90 -15.92
C LEU A 355 11.66 12.03 -15.10
N TYR A 356 12.23 13.24 -15.14
CA TYR A 356 11.61 14.41 -14.51
C TYR A 356 10.25 14.71 -15.13
N LYS A 357 10.14 14.64 -16.46
CA LYS A 357 8.87 14.83 -17.16
C LYS A 357 7.83 13.79 -16.75
N LYS A 358 8.17 12.50 -16.82
CA LYS A 358 7.28 11.39 -16.43
C LYS A 358 6.79 11.52 -14.99
N SER A 359 7.67 11.90 -14.07
CA SER A 359 7.33 12.09 -12.65
C SER A 359 6.51 13.38 -12.40
N ALA A 360 6.81 14.46 -13.13
CA ALA A 360 6.08 15.72 -13.03
C ALA A 360 4.63 15.62 -13.53
N GLU A 361 4.39 14.80 -14.56
CA GLU A 361 3.06 14.44 -15.08
C GLU A 361 2.23 13.63 -14.07
N GLN A 362 2.89 12.91 -13.14
CA GLN A 362 2.26 12.24 -11.98
C GLN A 362 2.20 13.14 -10.73
N GLU A 363 2.33 14.45 -10.91
CA GLU A 363 2.21 15.45 -9.87
C GLU A 363 3.25 15.31 -8.73
N CYS A 364 4.46 14.84 -9.05
CA CYS A 364 5.59 14.95 -8.12
C CYS A 364 6.14 16.38 -8.11
N SER A 365 5.96 17.09 -7.00
CA SER A 365 6.33 18.51 -6.87
C SER A 365 7.83 18.77 -7.08
N GLU A 366 8.67 17.83 -6.66
CA GLU A 366 10.13 17.87 -6.78
C GLU A 366 10.57 17.68 -8.23
N ALA A 367 9.88 16.80 -8.96
CA ALA A 367 10.09 16.61 -10.39
C ALA A 367 9.60 17.82 -11.19
N GLN A 368 8.44 18.39 -10.85
CA GLN A 368 7.93 19.62 -11.47
C GLN A 368 8.92 20.77 -11.29
N ASN A 369 9.46 20.98 -10.08
CA ASN A 369 10.53 21.97 -9.87
C ASN A 369 11.79 21.67 -10.70
N SER A 370 12.21 20.40 -10.75
CA SER A 370 13.39 19.99 -11.52
C SER A 370 13.20 20.20 -13.02
N LEU A 371 12.00 19.90 -13.54
CA LEU A 371 11.62 20.13 -14.93
C LEU A 371 11.54 21.62 -15.27
N GLY A 372 10.99 22.44 -14.37
CA GLY A 372 11.04 23.89 -14.50
C GLY A 372 12.47 24.42 -14.59
N THR A 373 13.39 23.84 -13.80
CA THR A 373 14.82 24.16 -13.89
C THR A 373 15.43 23.74 -15.23
N CYS A 374 15.01 22.62 -15.82
CA CYS A 374 15.48 22.19 -17.13
C CYS A 374 15.15 23.24 -18.19
N TYR A 375 13.88 23.66 -18.26
CA TYR A 375 13.42 24.67 -19.21
C TYR A 375 14.05 26.05 -18.96
N GLU A 376 14.22 26.46 -17.70
CA GLU A 376 14.84 27.76 -17.37
C GLU A 376 16.32 27.81 -17.83
N THR A 377 17.03 26.69 -17.72
CA THR A 377 18.45 26.59 -18.05
C THR A 377 18.72 26.19 -19.50
N GLY A 378 17.72 25.69 -20.23
CA GLY A 378 17.92 25.05 -21.54
C GLY A 378 18.67 23.73 -21.43
N MET A 379 18.44 22.96 -20.37
CA MET A 379 19.02 21.61 -20.24
C MET A 379 18.26 20.66 -21.18
N VAL A 380 18.95 20.14 -22.20
CA VAL A 380 18.42 19.27 -23.29
C VAL A 380 17.54 20.00 -24.30
N THR A 381 16.63 20.86 -23.85
CA THR A 381 15.77 21.68 -24.70
C THR A 381 16.34 23.07 -24.92
N GLU A 382 15.79 23.82 -25.88
CA GLU A 382 15.97 25.27 -25.86
C GLU A 382 15.40 25.86 -24.57
N LYS A 383 15.94 27.02 -24.17
CA LYS A 383 15.48 27.74 -22.98
C LYS A 383 14.06 28.23 -23.19
N ASP A 384 13.15 27.81 -22.32
CA ASP A 384 11.74 28.23 -22.33
C ASP A 384 11.32 28.71 -20.95
N LEU A 385 11.25 30.03 -20.77
CA LEU A 385 10.87 30.61 -19.48
C LEU A 385 9.37 30.44 -19.18
N LYS A 386 8.50 30.32 -20.20
CA LYS A 386 7.07 30.14 -20.00
C LYS A 386 6.79 28.75 -19.43
N GLU A 387 7.38 27.72 -20.03
CA GLU A 387 7.33 26.35 -19.50
C GLU A 387 7.98 26.25 -18.11
N ALA A 388 9.11 26.92 -17.90
CA ALA A 388 9.74 26.96 -16.58
C ALA A 388 8.79 27.48 -15.49
N ILE A 389 8.12 28.61 -15.76
CA ILE A 389 7.15 29.22 -14.84
C ILE A 389 5.94 28.31 -14.64
N TYR A 390 5.41 27.70 -15.70
CA TYR A 390 4.29 26.77 -15.61
C TYR A 390 4.58 25.64 -14.61
N TRP A 391 5.74 25.00 -14.73
CA TRP A 391 6.13 23.91 -13.84
C TRP A 391 6.50 24.38 -12.43
N TYR A 392 7.17 25.53 -12.29
CA TYR A 392 7.40 26.13 -10.97
C TYR A 392 6.10 26.48 -10.27
N GLN A 393 5.10 27.00 -10.99
CA GLN A 393 3.80 27.34 -10.42
C GLN A 393 3.07 26.10 -9.91
N LYS A 394 2.95 25.04 -10.72
CA LYS A 394 2.36 23.76 -10.28
C LYS A 394 3.03 23.20 -9.03
N ALA A 395 4.37 23.18 -9.01
CA ALA A 395 5.12 22.69 -7.86
C ALA A 395 4.92 23.57 -6.62
N ALA A 396 4.91 24.90 -6.79
CA ALA A 396 4.77 25.86 -5.71
C ALA A 396 3.39 25.84 -5.06
N GLU A 397 2.34 25.67 -5.88
CA GLU A 397 0.94 25.48 -5.44
C GLU A 397 0.78 24.19 -4.63
N ASN A 398 1.51 23.13 -5.00
CA ASN A 398 1.62 21.88 -4.23
C ASN A 398 2.58 21.96 -3.02
N GLY A 399 3.00 23.16 -2.64
CA GLY A 399 3.80 23.39 -1.42
C GLY A 399 5.31 23.23 -1.57
N ASN A 400 5.85 22.97 -2.77
CA ASN A 400 7.29 22.75 -2.93
C ASN A 400 8.10 24.02 -2.62
N LYS A 401 8.85 24.03 -1.52
CA LYS A 401 9.60 25.20 -1.07
C LYS A 401 10.65 25.70 -2.08
N PHE A 402 11.27 24.82 -2.86
CA PHE A 402 12.25 25.21 -3.88
C PHE A 402 11.57 25.90 -5.05
N ALA A 403 10.43 25.37 -5.50
CA ALA A 403 9.63 25.99 -6.55
C ALA A 403 9.04 27.33 -6.12
N GLN A 404 8.55 27.44 -4.88
CA GLN A 404 8.09 28.72 -4.32
C GLN A 404 9.21 29.76 -4.33
N HIS A 405 10.43 29.38 -3.97
CA HIS A 405 11.59 30.28 -4.08
C HIS A 405 11.91 30.66 -5.54
N ASN A 406 11.91 29.70 -6.46
CA ASN A 406 12.19 29.93 -7.87
C ASN A 406 11.12 30.82 -8.53
N LEU A 407 9.85 30.60 -8.23
CA LEU A 407 8.74 31.42 -8.72
C LEU A 407 8.79 32.83 -8.14
N GLY A 408 9.12 32.99 -6.85
CA GLY A 408 9.37 34.29 -6.25
C GLY A 408 10.50 35.05 -6.94
N ARG A 409 11.58 34.34 -7.34
CA ARG A 409 12.66 34.91 -8.15
C ARG A 409 12.19 35.33 -9.54
N CYS A 410 11.34 34.54 -10.20
CA CYS A 410 10.78 34.89 -11.51
C CYS A 410 9.96 36.18 -11.45
N TYR A 411 9.05 36.30 -10.47
CA TYR A 411 8.24 37.51 -10.26
C TYR A 411 9.10 38.74 -9.91
N ARG A 412 10.14 38.58 -9.09
CA ARG A 412 11.05 39.69 -8.74
C ARG A 412 11.79 40.24 -9.95
N ASN A 413 12.22 39.36 -10.84
CA ASN A 413 13.10 39.72 -11.95
C ASN A 413 12.34 40.03 -13.25
N GLY A 414 11.04 39.65 -13.34
CA GLY A 414 10.28 39.72 -14.59
C GLY A 414 10.74 38.67 -15.63
N ASN A 415 11.27 37.52 -15.17
CA ASN A 415 11.83 36.50 -16.05
C ASN A 415 10.73 35.61 -16.63
N GLY A 416 10.25 35.93 -17.84
CA GLY A 416 9.20 35.16 -18.52
C GLY A 416 7.79 35.38 -17.98
N ILE A 417 7.65 36.21 -16.94
CA ILE A 417 6.40 36.68 -16.34
C ILE A 417 6.55 38.17 -16.04
N GLU A 418 5.43 38.89 -15.94
CA GLU A 418 5.45 40.30 -15.53
C GLU A 418 6.05 40.44 -14.13
N LYS A 419 6.88 41.48 -13.96
CA LYS A 419 7.52 41.76 -12.67
C LYS A 419 6.45 42.16 -11.64
N ASP A 420 6.45 41.49 -10.49
CA ASP A 420 5.52 41.74 -9.39
C ASP A 420 6.21 41.49 -8.04
N ASP A 421 6.64 42.58 -7.39
CA ASP A 421 7.39 42.50 -6.13
C ASP A 421 6.50 42.01 -4.96
N ILE A 422 5.18 42.19 -5.02
CA ILE A 422 4.23 41.71 -3.99
C ILE A 422 4.12 40.19 -4.08
N LYS A 423 3.87 39.65 -5.28
CA LYS A 423 3.85 38.19 -5.48
C LYS A 423 5.20 37.55 -5.19
N ALA A 424 6.30 38.22 -5.55
CA ALA A 424 7.63 37.74 -5.20
C ALA A 424 7.81 37.60 -3.68
N PHE A 425 7.35 38.59 -2.90
CA PHE A 425 7.36 38.56 -1.45
C PHE A 425 6.53 37.40 -0.90
N GLU A 426 5.29 37.23 -1.38
CA GLU A 426 4.39 36.18 -0.93
C GLU A 426 4.96 34.77 -1.15
N TRP A 427 5.52 34.51 -2.33
CA TRP A 427 6.12 33.20 -2.64
C TRP A 427 7.40 32.93 -1.84
N HIS A 428 8.28 33.92 -1.70
CA HIS A 428 9.44 33.79 -0.82
C HIS A 428 9.01 33.59 0.64
N LYS A 429 7.90 34.20 1.08
CA LYS A 429 7.37 34.01 2.43
C LYS A 429 6.95 32.57 2.68
N LYS A 430 6.13 31.98 1.80
CA LYS A 430 5.71 30.57 1.88
C LYS A 430 6.92 29.62 1.94
N SER A 431 7.95 29.87 1.12
CA SER A 431 9.17 29.05 1.11
C SER A 431 9.98 29.19 2.41
N ALA A 432 10.11 30.42 2.93
CA ALA A 432 10.85 30.71 4.15
C ALA A 432 10.19 30.14 5.42
N GLU A 433 8.85 30.07 5.44
CA GLU A 433 8.06 29.42 6.50
C GLU A 433 8.31 27.91 6.57
N GLN A 434 8.72 27.29 5.45
CA GLN A 434 9.20 25.90 5.38
C GLN A 434 10.72 25.74 5.64
N GLU A 435 11.29 26.73 6.35
CA GLU A 435 12.68 26.78 6.79
C GLU A 435 13.75 26.78 5.67
N PHE A 436 13.37 27.14 4.44
CA PHE A 436 14.34 27.25 3.34
C PHE A 436 15.22 28.49 3.53
N SER A 437 16.51 28.28 3.80
CA SER A 437 17.41 29.33 4.29
C SER A 437 17.68 30.44 3.24
N GLU A 438 17.73 30.12 1.95
CA GLU A 438 17.83 31.14 0.90
C GLU A 438 16.57 32.02 0.83
N ALA A 439 15.38 31.44 0.97
CA ALA A 439 14.13 32.23 1.01
C ALA A 439 14.03 33.08 2.28
N GLN A 440 14.46 32.56 3.44
CA GLN A 440 14.55 33.35 4.68
C GLN A 440 15.50 34.53 4.53
N CYS A 441 16.68 34.33 3.93
CA CYS A 441 17.61 35.42 3.63
C CYS A 441 16.96 36.45 2.67
N ARG A 442 16.24 35.98 1.65
CA ARG A 442 15.50 36.87 0.74
C ARG A 442 14.43 37.68 1.45
N LEU A 443 13.65 37.08 2.37
CA LEU A 443 12.69 37.83 3.18
C LEU A 443 13.36 38.94 4.00
N GLY A 444 14.53 38.65 4.58
CA GLY A 444 15.30 39.67 5.28
C GLY A 444 15.60 40.88 4.40
N ILE A 445 16.04 40.64 3.16
CA ILE A 445 16.33 41.69 2.17
C ILE A 445 15.05 42.45 1.78
N PHE A 446 13.92 41.77 1.65
CA PHE A 446 12.65 42.39 1.27
C PHE A 446 12.16 43.35 2.35
N TYR A 447 12.21 42.94 3.62
CA TYR A 447 11.86 43.81 4.74
C TYR A 447 12.85 44.96 4.94
N GLU A 448 14.14 44.75 4.72
CA GLU A 448 15.15 45.81 4.86
C GLU A 448 14.98 46.92 3.81
N ASN A 449 14.58 46.54 2.60
CA ASN A 449 14.50 47.45 1.45
C ASN A 449 13.07 47.88 1.09
N GLY A 450 12.03 47.29 1.71
CA GLY A 450 10.64 47.57 1.38
C GLY A 450 10.20 47.02 0.02
N ILE A 451 10.71 45.86 -0.39
CA ILE A 451 10.39 45.24 -1.69
C ILE A 451 9.11 44.43 -1.54
N GLY A 452 8.00 44.88 -2.15
CA GLY A 452 6.70 44.19 -2.09
C GLY A 452 6.06 44.13 -0.70
N VAL A 453 6.66 44.80 0.29
CA VAL A 453 6.21 44.85 1.69
C VAL A 453 6.67 46.16 2.32
N GLU A 454 6.01 46.63 3.37
CA GLU A 454 6.49 47.75 4.16
C GLU A 454 7.87 47.44 4.80
N LYS A 455 8.73 48.44 4.80
CA LYS A 455 10.08 48.35 5.35
C LYS A 455 10.04 48.12 6.87
N ASP A 456 10.67 47.05 7.33
CA ASP A 456 10.68 46.65 8.75
C ASP A 456 12.03 46.02 9.11
N PHE A 457 12.92 46.83 9.68
CA PHE A 457 14.26 46.36 10.04
C PHE A 457 14.26 45.28 11.12
N LYS A 458 13.27 45.26 12.04
CA LYS A 458 13.19 44.23 13.08
C LYS A 458 12.86 42.87 12.47
N LYS A 459 11.91 42.84 11.52
CA LYS A 459 11.61 41.62 10.75
C LYS A 459 12.78 41.23 9.84
N ALA A 460 13.48 42.19 9.25
CA ALA A 460 14.68 41.90 8.47
C ALA A 460 15.73 41.16 9.31
N PHE A 461 16.07 41.71 10.48
CA PHE A 461 16.97 41.09 11.44
C PHE A 461 16.51 39.68 11.87
N TYR A 462 15.22 39.52 12.18
CA TYR A 462 14.64 38.22 12.56
C TYR A 462 14.87 37.15 11.49
N TRP A 463 14.60 37.47 10.23
CA TRP A 463 14.77 36.52 9.13
C TRP A 463 16.24 36.26 8.78
N TYR A 464 17.11 37.26 8.87
CA TYR A 464 18.56 37.05 8.76
C TYR A 464 19.07 36.13 9.87
N GLN A 465 18.60 36.30 11.10
CA GLN A 465 18.99 35.41 12.20
C GLN A 465 18.57 33.97 11.97
N LYS A 466 17.32 33.73 11.52
CA LYS A 466 16.84 32.38 11.17
C LYS A 466 17.67 31.75 10.04
N ALA A 467 17.86 32.47 8.94
CA ALA A 467 18.63 31.98 7.80
C ALA A 467 20.10 31.69 8.15
N ALA A 468 20.72 32.54 8.98
CA ALA A 468 22.11 32.37 9.43
C ALA A 468 22.29 31.15 10.34
N LYS A 469 21.32 30.87 11.22
CA LYS A 469 21.27 29.64 12.04
C LYS A 469 21.14 28.39 11.15
N ASN A 470 20.41 28.51 10.04
CA ASN A 470 20.27 27.45 9.03
C ASN A 470 21.42 27.44 7.99
N GLY A 471 22.55 28.09 8.28
CA GLY A 471 23.78 27.98 7.50
C GLY A 471 23.87 28.88 6.26
N SER A 472 22.94 29.82 6.04
CA SER A 472 23.02 30.74 4.90
C SER A 472 24.17 31.75 5.08
N THR A 473 25.24 31.60 4.29
CA THR A 473 26.42 32.49 4.26
C THR A 473 26.04 33.96 4.03
N GLN A 474 25.14 34.23 3.08
CA GLN A 474 24.67 35.60 2.83
C GLN A 474 23.92 36.17 4.03
N ALA A 475 23.10 35.35 4.70
CA ALA A 475 22.41 35.81 5.90
C ALA A 475 23.35 36.02 7.09
N GLN A 476 24.40 35.22 7.23
CA GLN A 476 25.44 35.41 8.24
C GLN A 476 26.17 36.75 8.03
N TYR A 477 26.48 37.09 6.77
CA TYR A 477 27.04 38.39 6.42
C TYR A 477 26.05 39.53 6.75
N ASN A 478 24.81 39.44 6.28
CA ASN A 478 23.78 40.46 6.54
C ASN A 478 23.49 40.61 8.04
N LEU A 479 23.54 39.53 8.81
CA LEU A 479 23.39 39.56 10.27
C LEU A 479 24.58 40.24 10.96
N GLY A 480 25.80 40.02 10.46
CA GLY A 480 26.99 40.78 10.88
C GLY A 480 26.84 42.28 10.62
N GLN A 481 26.32 42.65 9.44
CA GLN A 481 25.99 44.03 9.09
C GLN A 481 24.91 44.61 10.03
N CYS A 482 23.87 43.85 10.37
CA CYS A 482 22.86 44.29 11.33
C CYS A 482 23.46 44.68 12.68
N TYR A 483 24.35 43.85 13.23
CA TYR A 483 25.04 44.15 14.50
C TYR A 483 26.06 45.29 14.38
N GLN A 484 26.75 45.42 13.26
CA GLN A 484 27.72 46.50 13.04
C GLN A 484 27.05 47.87 12.94
N TYR A 485 25.94 47.96 12.20
CA TYR A 485 25.30 49.24 11.87
C TYR A 485 24.04 49.54 12.68
N GLY A 486 23.54 48.57 13.46
CA GLY A 486 22.32 48.72 14.27
C GLY A 486 21.04 48.59 13.44
N ILE A 487 21.04 47.72 12.43
CA ILE A 487 19.89 47.52 11.54
C ILE A 487 18.92 46.54 12.21
N GLY A 488 17.84 47.07 12.78
CA GLY A 488 16.78 46.26 13.40
C GLY A 488 17.12 45.70 14.78
N ILE A 489 18.33 45.99 15.28
CA ILE A 489 18.82 45.63 16.62
C ILE A 489 19.83 46.68 17.09
N GLU A 490 20.14 46.70 18.39
CA GLU A 490 21.24 47.51 18.93
C GLU A 490 22.59 47.07 18.37
N LYS A 491 23.51 48.04 18.24
CA LYS A 491 24.86 47.79 17.76
C LYS A 491 25.63 46.89 18.72
N ASP A 492 26.34 45.90 18.19
CA ASP A 492 27.15 44.95 18.94
C ASP A 492 28.35 44.49 18.10
N GLU A 493 29.47 45.19 18.24
CA GLU A 493 30.69 44.94 17.45
C GLU A 493 31.29 43.54 17.68
N ILE A 494 31.12 42.99 18.89
CA ILE A 494 31.62 41.64 19.26
C ILE A 494 30.81 40.58 18.51
N LYS A 495 29.48 40.69 18.49
CA LYS A 495 28.62 39.78 17.73
C LYS A 495 28.83 39.94 16.22
N ALA A 496 29.02 41.17 15.74
CA ALA A 496 29.34 41.42 14.34
C ALA A 496 30.64 40.70 13.92
N SER A 497 31.72 40.88 14.69
CA SER A 497 33.01 40.20 14.45
C SER A 497 32.87 38.68 14.51
N THR A 498 32.06 38.16 15.44
CA THR A 498 31.82 36.71 15.56
C THR A 498 31.16 36.14 14.29
N TRP A 499 30.18 36.83 13.71
CA TRP A 499 29.56 36.38 12.46
C TRP A 499 30.46 36.54 11.24
N PHE A 500 31.23 37.62 11.15
CA PHE A 500 32.21 37.77 10.06
C PHE A 500 33.32 36.71 10.12
N LYS A 501 33.79 36.32 11.31
CA LYS A 501 34.78 35.25 11.47
C LYS A 501 34.28 33.87 11.04
N LYS A 502 32.97 33.62 11.07
CA LYS A 502 32.40 32.35 10.56
C LYS A 502 32.40 32.24 9.03
N LEU A 503 32.65 33.36 8.34
CA LEU A 503 32.69 33.44 6.88
C LEU A 503 34.10 33.34 6.30
N ALA A 504 35.13 33.49 7.15
CA ALA A 504 36.55 33.36 6.81
C ALA A 504 37.00 31.91 7.00
#